data_AF-A0A1U9K7V6-F1
#
_entry.id   AF-A0A1U9K7V6-F1
#
_cell.length_a   1.000
_cell.length_b   1.000
_cell.length_c   1.000
_cell.angle_alpha   90.00
_cell.angle_beta   90.00
_cell.angle_gamma   90.00
#
_symmetry.space_group_name_H-M   'P 1'
#
loop_
_entity.id
_entity.type
_entity.pdbx_description
1 polymer ?
#
loop_
_entity_poly.entity_id
_entity_poly.type
_entity_poly.pdbx_seq_one_letter_code
_entity_poly.pdbx_strand_id
1 'polypeptide(L)'
;MAEFTVEEVAAKIQHTNVNPDVTRDEIKKLCEDCMEYGFDGVMLQPCWIKDAKKYLAGSKVKVCTALGYPMGGSTARSKASEMAEVIELGADEVDFMPNIGFLKSGMYDEFEKEVAQIVKAAKGKITKVMLEFGMLTQEEKVKAAELSIRAGVTYLKNSSGWGKGGKATVEDVQLLKEVANNEALVKASGGIRDFDSAVAILNAGASLLGTSAGVKIVSGSGEVLSDY
;
A
#
# COMPACT_ATOMS: atom_id res chain seq x y z
N MET A 1 1.31 11.81 -22.69
CA MET A 1 1.42 10.85 -21.56
C MET A 1 2.70 10.08 -21.75
N ALA A 2 3.40 9.73 -20.68
CA ALA A 2 4.60 8.90 -20.81
C ALA A 2 4.17 7.48 -21.23
N GLU A 3 4.86 6.93 -22.23
CA GLU A 3 4.76 5.50 -22.54
C GLU A 3 5.61 4.76 -21.51
N PHE A 4 5.02 3.78 -20.83
CA PHE A 4 5.73 2.87 -19.93
C PHE A 4 5.93 1.54 -20.64
N THR A 5 7.12 0.95 -20.51
CA THR A 5 7.33 -0.45 -20.92
C THR A 5 6.72 -1.42 -19.89
N VAL A 6 6.59 -2.70 -20.26
CA VAL A 6 6.12 -3.76 -19.35
C VAL A 6 7.03 -3.86 -18.13
N GLU A 7 8.34 -3.78 -18.33
CA GLU A 7 9.35 -3.85 -17.28
C GLU A 7 9.28 -2.66 -16.33
N GLU A 8 9.01 -1.45 -16.85
CA GLU A 8 8.83 -0.25 -16.03
C GLU A 8 7.56 -0.30 -15.19
N VAL A 9 6.48 -0.87 -15.73
CA VAL A 9 5.25 -1.14 -14.96
C VAL A 9 5.52 -2.21 -13.89
N ALA A 10 6.19 -3.30 -14.25
CA ALA A 10 6.53 -4.39 -13.33
C ALA A 10 7.32 -3.88 -12.11
N ALA A 11 8.35 -3.07 -12.35
CA ALA A 11 9.18 -2.47 -11.31
C ALA A 11 8.44 -1.49 -10.38
N LYS A 12 7.16 -1.21 -10.65
CA LYS A 12 6.28 -0.37 -9.80
C LYS A 12 5.17 -1.16 -9.13
N ILE A 13 5.06 -2.46 -9.36
CA ILE A 13 4.03 -3.32 -8.78
C ILE A 13 4.51 -3.89 -7.45
N GLN A 14 3.72 -3.67 -6.40
CA GLN A 14 3.75 -4.46 -5.17
C GLN A 14 2.68 -5.55 -5.28
N HIS A 15 3.12 -6.76 -5.62
CA HIS A 15 2.23 -7.88 -5.89
C HIS A 15 1.64 -8.42 -4.59
N THR A 16 0.31 -8.39 -4.51
CA THR A 16 -0.40 -8.42 -3.23
C THR A 16 -1.26 -9.67 -3.09
N ASN A 17 -1.07 -10.40 -1.99
CA ASN A 17 -2.08 -11.30 -1.45
C ASN A 17 -2.14 -11.15 0.08
N VAL A 18 -3.21 -10.50 0.54
CA VAL A 18 -3.47 -10.24 1.96
C VAL A 18 -4.80 -10.87 2.40
N ASN A 19 -5.31 -11.84 1.63
CA ASN A 19 -6.53 -12.56 1.96
C ASN A 19 -6.34 -13.32 3.29
N PRO A 20 -7.35 -13.36 4.19
CA PRO A 20 -7.23 -14.00 5.50
C PRO A 20 -6.95 -15.51 5.43
N ASP A 21 -7.28 -16.15 4.31
CA ASP A 21 -7.13 -17.57 4.04
C ASP A 21 -5.86 -17.94 3.24
N VAL A 22 -5.01 -16.97 2.91
CA VAL A 22 -3.77 -17.23 2.15
C VAL A 22 -2.88 -18.24 2.86
N THR A 23 -2.45 -19.26 2.13
CA THR A 23 -1.62 -20.35 2.63
C THR A 23 -0.14 -20.08 2.42
N ARG A 24 0.72 -20.84 3.11
CA ARG A 24 2.18 -20.74 2.94
C ARG A 24 2.62 -21.02 1.50
N ASP A 25 1.99 -21.97 0.81
CA ASP A 25 2.34 -22.34 -0.57
C ASP A 25 1.97 -21.20 -1.54
N GLU A 26 0.84 -20.53 -1.33
CA GLU A 26 0.47 -19.34 -2.09
C GLU A 26 1.42 -18.17 -1.81
N ILE A 27 1.89 -17.99 -0.58
CA ILE A 27 2.94 -17.00 -0.27
C ILE A 27 4.24 -17.31 -0.98
N LYS A 28 4.64 -18.59 -1.04
CA LYS A 28 5.83 -19.02 -1.79
C LYS A 28 5.67 -18.68 -3.27
N LYS A 29 4.52 -19.02 -3.87
CA LYS A 29 4.24 -18.69 -5.27
C LYS A 29 4.23 -17.18 -5.52
N LEU A 30 3.62 -16.40 -4.64
CA LEU A 30 3.60 -14.94 -4.71
C LEU A 30 5.03 -14.35 -4.71
N CYS A 31 5.93 -14.91 -3.90
CA CYS A 31 7.35 -14.52 -3.89
C CYS A 31 8.06 -14.91 -5.19
N GLU A 32 7.81 -16.11 -5.71
CA GLU A 32 8.34 -16.59 -7.00
C GLU A 32 7.91 -15.67 -8.15
N ASP A 33 6.63 -15.28 -8.20
CA ASP A 33 6.10 -14.36 -9.21
C ASP A 33 6.82 -13.00 -9.14
N CYS A 34 7.07 -12.48 -7.93
CA CYS A 34 7.81 -11.23 -7.79
C CYS A 34 9.23 -11.31 -8.36
N MET A 35 9.90 -12.44 -8.18
CA MET A 35 11.25 -12.65 -8.73
C MET A 35 11.22 -12.85 -10.25
N GLU A 36 10.26 -13.62 -10.74
CA GLU A 36 10.12 -13.94 -12.17
C GLU A 36 9.83 -12.69 -13.01
N TYR A 37 8.89 -11.86 -12.55
CA TYR A 37 8.43 -10.69 -13.30
C TYR A 37 9.14 -9.38 -12.91
N GLY A 38 10.07 -9.41 -11.95
CA GLY A 38 10.82 -8.22 -11.53
C GLY A 38 9.96 -7.17 -10.82
N PHE A 39 9.00 -7.62 -9.99
CA PHE A 39 8.15 -6.73 -9.21
C PHE A 39 8.92 -5.99 -8.11
N ASP A 40 8.43 -4.82 -7.72
CA ASP A 40 9.02 -3.97 -6.67
C ASP A 40 9.08 -4.69 -5.32
N GLY A 41 8.01 -5.41 -4.99
CA GLY A 41 7.87 -6.08 -3.70
C GLY A 41 6.69 -7.04 -3.64
N VAL A 42 6.76 -7.95 -2.66
CA VAL A 42 5.64 -8.79 -2.25
C VAL A 42 4.89 -8.09 -1.12
N MET A 43 3.55 -8.04 -1.18
CA MET A 43 2.70 -7.50 -0.12
C MET A 43 1.86 -8.60 0.50
N LEU A 44 2.06 -8.84 1.80
CA LEU A 44 1.54 -9.98 2.54
C LEU A 44 1.12 -9.62 3.98
N GLN A 45 0.36 -10.51 4.61
CA GLN A 45 0.02 -10.36 6.03
C GLN A 45 1.26 -10.54 6.94
N PRO A 46 1.31 -9.88 8.11
CA PRO A 46 2.48 -9.90 9.00
C PRO A 46 3.00 -11.29 9.37
N CYS A 47 2.10 -12.27 9.52
CA CYS A 47 2.47 -13.65 9.88
C CYS A 47 3.40 -14.33 8.87
N TRP A 48 3.42 -13.87 7.61
CA TRP A 48 4.20 -14.45 6.52
C TRP A 48 5.55 -13.79 6.28
N ILE A 49 5.91 -12.73 7.03
CA ILE A 49 7.16 -11.98 6.82
C ILE A 49 8.38 -12.91 6.84
N LYS A 50 8.50 -13.79 7.85
CA LYS A 50 9.66 -14.70 7.97
C LYS A 50 9.76 -15.68 6.81
N ASP A 51 8.63 -16.24 6.38
CA ASP A 51 8.58 -17.16 5.23
C ASP A 51 9.01 -16.43 3.95
N ALA A 52 8.48 -15.22 3.70
CA ALA A 52 8.87 -14.43 2.54
C ALA A 52 10.33 -13.99 2.55
N LYS A 53 10.89 -13.57 3.70
CA LYS A 53 12.33 -13.26 3.80
C LYS A 53 13.20 -14.47 3.46
N LYS A 54 12.75 -15.68 3.81
CA LYS A 54 13.45 -16.92 3.43
C LYS A 54 13.34 -17.19 1.93
N TYR A 55 12.15 -17.07 1.33
CA TYR A 55 11.94 -17.34 -0.09
C TYR A 55 12.63 -16.32 -1.00
N LEU A 56 12.71 -15.06 -0.58
CA LEU A 56 13.30 -13.96 -1.32
C LEU A 56 14.78 -13.72 -1.00
N ALA A 57 15.43 -14.65 -0.30
CA ALA A 57 16.83 -14.52 0.09
C ALA A 57 17.73 -14.33 -1.16
N GLY A 58 18.50 -13.23 -1.17
CA GLY A 58 19.38 -12.86 -2.29
C GLY A 58 18.68 -12.14 -3.45
N SER A 59 17.36 -11.96 -3.41
CA SER A 59 16.62 -11.14 -4.37
C SER A 59 16.62 -9.65 -3.98
N LYS A 60 16.22 -8.79 -4.92
CA LYS A 60 15.96 -7.36 -4.66
C LYS A 60 14.49 -7.05 -4.33
N VAL A 61 13.63 -8.06 -4.32
CA VAL A 61 12.20 -7.92 -4.05
C VAL A 61 12.00 -7.52 -2.59
N LYS A 62 11.27 -6.44 -2.34
CA LYS A 62 10.98 -5.98 -0.99
C LYS A 62 9.90 -6.84 -0.33
N VAL A 63 10.05 -7.14 0.95
CA VAL A 63 8.97 -7.73 1.76
C VAL A 63 8.16 -6.60 2.39
N CYS A 64 6.95 -6.40 1.87
CA CYS A 64 6.01 -5.42 2.36
C CYS A 64 4.91 -6.08 3.18
N THR A 65 4.40 -5.36 4.18
CA THR A 65 3.25 -5.85 4.96
C THR A 65 2.25 -4.75 5.26
N ALA A 66 1.09 -5.12 5.81
CA ALA A 66 0.03 -4.21 6.20
C ALA A 66 -0.31 -4.38 7.69
N LEU A 67 -0.57 -3.28 8.40
CA LEU A 67 -1.04 -3.30 9.80
C LEU A 67 -2.27 -2.43 10.03
N GLY A 68 -2.98 -2.73 11.12
CA GLY A 68 -4.26 -2.07 11.44
C GLY A 68 -5.31 -2.26 10.34
N TYR A 69 -5.15 -3.23 9.44
CA TYR A 69 -5.95 -3.43 8.24
C TYR A 69 -6.88 -4.65 8.40
N PRO A 70 -8.06 -4.67 7.73
CA PRO A 70 -8.68 -3.59 6.96
C PRO A 70 -9.56 -2.62 7.79
N MET A 71 -9.52 -2.70 9.12
CA MET A 71 -10.47 -1.96 9.98
C MET A 71 -10.00 -0.56 10.44
N GLY A 72 -8.70 -0.34 10.61
CA GLY A 72 -8.08 0.93 11.04
C GLY A 72 -8.30 1.34 12.51
N GLY A 73 -9.35 0.83 13.16
CA GLY A 73 -9.85 1.31 14.45
C GLY A 73 -9.10 0.85 15.71
N SER A 74 -8.00 0.11 15.58
CA SER A 74 -7.15 -0.26 16.71
C SER A 74 -6.49 0.97 17.35
N THR A 75 -6.10 0.90 18.62
CA THR A 75 -5.43 2.02 19.29
C THR A 75 -4.07 2.35 18.64
N ALA A 76 -3.67 3.63 18.72
CA ALA A 76 -2.35 4.08 18.25
C ALA A 76 -1.20 3.28 18.88
N ARG A 77 -1.32 2.92 20.17
CA ARG A 77 -0.32 2.09 20.87
C ARG A 77 -0.25 0.68 20.28
N SER A 78 -1.39 0.04 20.01
CA SER A 78 -1.42 -1.30 19.40
C SER A 78 -0.74 -1.28 18.02
N LYS A 79 -1.10 -0.32 17.17
CA LYS A 79 -0.51 -0.18 15.82
C LYS A 79 0.99 0.16 15.86
N ALA A 80 1.43 0.98 16.82
CA ALA A 80 2.85 1.29 17.00
C ALA A 80 3.66 0.08 17.53
N SER A 81 3.09 -0.72 18.42
CA SER A 81 3.73 -1.97 18.87
C SER A 81 3.84 -2.98 17.72
N GLU A 82 2.76 -3.16 16.94
CA GLU A 82 2.76 -4.02 15.76
C GLU A 82 3.77 -3.54 14.71
N MET A 83 3.85 -2.22 14.47
CA MET A 83 4.87 -1.63 13.59
C MET A 83 6.29 -2.02 14.04
N ALA A 84 6.60 -1.86 15.33
CA ALA A 84 7.92 -2.23 15.86
C ALA A 84 8.21 -3.73 15.65
N GLU A 85 7.23 -4.59 15.90
CA GLU A 85 7.35 -6.04 15.69
C GLU A 85 7.61 -6.40 14.23
N VAL A 86 6.83 -5.87 13.28
CA VAL A 86 7.00 -6.23 11.86
C VAL A 86 8.33 -5.76 11.30
N ILE A 87 8.88 -4.64 11.80
CA ILE A 87 10.24 -4.21 11.46
C ILE A 87 11.28 -5.19 12.02
N GLU A 88 11.12 -5.68 13.25
CA GLU A 88 11.99 -6.71 13.84
C GLU A 88 11.91 -8.05 13.09
N LEU A 89 10.72 -8.40 12.57
CA LEU A 89 10.51 -9.58 11.72
C LEU A 89 11.19 -9.45 10.34
N GLY A 90 11.57 -8.23 9.92
CA GLY A 90 12.33 -7.98 8.71
C GLY A 90 11.52 -7.39 7.55
N ALA A 91 10.35 -6.80 7.81
CA ALA A 91 9.64 -6.02 6.80
C ALA A 91 10.50 -4.86 6.29
N ASP A 92 10.50 -4.68 4.96
CA ASP A 92 11.24 -3.63 4.28
C ASP A 92 10.40 -2.35 4.20
N GLU A 93 9.09 -2.49 3.97
CA GLU A 93 8.13 -1.40 3.92
C GLU A 93 6.79 -1.80 4.57
N VAL A 94 6.08 -0.83 5.14
CA VAL A 94 4.83 -1.09 5.87
C VAL A 94 3.71 -0.16 5.42
N ASP A 95 2.61 -0.74 4.96
CA ASP A 95 1.35 -0.04 4.76
C ASP A 95 0.55 -0.08 6.07
N PHE A 96 -0.10 0.99 6.47
CA PHE A 96 -0.94 0.99 7.67
C PHE A 96 -2.22 1.79 7.47
N MET A 97 -3.29 1.35 8.14
CA MET A 97 -4.56 2.05 8.13
C MET A 97 -4.68 2.93 9.39
N PRO A 98 -4.83 4.26 9.23
CA PRO A 98 -5.14 5.14 10.33
C PRO A 98 -6.62 5.00 10.72
N ASN A 99 -7.00 5.64 11.82
CA ASN A 99 -8.37 5.65 12.28
C ASN A 99 -9.20 6.65 11.46
N ILE A 100 -9.85 6.16 10.41
CA ILE A 100 -10.72 6.98 9.54
C ILE A 100 -11.86 7.63 10.34
N GLY A 101 -12.33 6.99 11.41
CA GLY A 101 -13.35 7.55 12.29
C GLY A 101 -12.95 8.90 12.89
N PHE A 102 -11.67 9.11 13.23
CA PHE A 102 -11.20 10.40 13.73
C PHE A 102 -11.35 11.52 12.69
N LEU A 103 -11.05 11.27 11.42
CA LEU A 103 -11.27 12.24 10.35
C LEU A 103 -12.76 12.59 10.21
N LYS A 104 -13.62 11.56 10.17
CA LYS A 104 -15.09 11.74 10.05
C LYS A 104 -15.68 12.50 11.25
N SER A 105 -15.02 12.46 12.39
CA SER A 105 -15.44 13.16 13.62
C SER A 105 -14.77 14.52 13.82
N GLY A 106 -13.92 14.99 12.89
CA GLY A 106 -13.18 16.24 13.03
C GLY A 106 -12.06 16.20 14.08
N MET A 107 -11.68 15.01 14.54
CA MET A 107 -10.63 14.76 15.52
C MET A 107 -9.24 14.74 14.84
N TYR A 108 -8.89 15.86 14.21
CA TYR A 108 -7.69 15.95 13.37
C TYR A 108 -6.39 15.83 14.16
N ASP A 109 -6.36 16.36 15.38
CA ASP A 109 -5.20 16.25 16.26
C ASP A 109 -4.93 14.80 16.66
N GLU A 110 -5.97 14.04 16.98
CA GLU A 110 -5.87 12.62 17.32
C GLU A 110 -5.43 11.79 16.12
N PHE A 111 -5.95 12.11 14.93
CA PHE A 111 -5.50 11.47 13.69
C PHE A 111 -4.01 11.74 13.43
N GLU A 112 -3.57 13.00 13.44
CA GLU A 112 -2.16 13.36 13.19
C GLU A 112 -1.22 12.74 14.23
N LYS A 113 -1.60 12.77 15.52
CA LYS A 113 -0.82 12.14 16.60
C LYS A 113 -0.71 10.63 16.44
N GLU A 114 -1.78 9.95 16.04
CA GLU A 114 -1.75 8.51 15.78
C GLU A 114 -0.79 8.19 14.63
N VAL A 115 -0.92 8.88 13.50
CA VAL A 115 -0.05 8.67 12.33
C VAL A 115 1.41 8.90 12.72
N ALA A 116 1.71 10.00 13.41
CA ALA A 116 3.07 10.32 13.85
C ALA A 116 3.64 9.27 14.81
N GLN A 117 2.81 8.72 15.70
CA GLN A 117 3.23 7.65 16.61
C GLN A 117 3.62 6.37 15.85
N ILE A 118 2.84 5.99 14.83
CA ILE A 118 3.11 4.82 13.99
C ILE A 118 4.37 5.03 13.16
N VAL A 119 4.51 6.20 12.51
CA VAL A 119 5.70 6.57 11.73
C VAL A 119 6.96 6.53 12.59
N LYS A 120 6.90 7.07 13.82
CA LYS A 120 8.03 7.01 14.76
C LYS A 120 8.43 5.56 15.10
N ALA A 121 7.46 4.66 15.26
CA ALA A 121 7.72 3.26 15.55
C ALA A 121 8.40 2.51 14.38
N ALA A 122 8.26 3.00 13.14
CA ALA A 122 8.90 2.42 11.96
C ALA A 122 10.42 2.64 11.91
N LYS A 123 11.00 3.48 12.80
CA LYS A 123 12.46 3.72 12.91
C LYS A 123 13.13 4.05 11.55
N GLY A 124 12.47 4.88 10.74
CA GLY A 124 12.98 5.34 9.44
C GLY A 124 12.72 4.39 8.27
N LYS A 125 11.99 3.28 8.47
CA LYS A 125 11.50 2.43 7.38
C LYS A 125 10.39 3.14 6.58
N ILE A 126 10.22 2.72 5.33
CA ILE A 126 9.20 3.29 4.45
C ILE A 126 7.82 2.97 5.01
N THR A 127 7.01 4.01 5.20
CA THR A 127 5.64 3.90 5.70
C THR A 127 4.64 4.44 4.69
N LYS A 128 3.51 3.74 4.54
CA LYS A 128 2.45 4.11 3.60
C LYS A 128 1.10 4.17 4.29
N VAL A 129 0.47 5.33 4.34
CA VAL A 129 -0.82 5.49 5.02
C VAL A 129 -1.98 5.21 4.05
N MET A 130 -2.87 4.29 4.41
CA MET A 130 -4.09 3.96 3.65
C MET A 130 -5.24 4.89 4.04
N LEU A 131 -5.59 5.85 3.20
CA LEU A 131 -6.52 6.93 3.53
C LEU A 131 -8.00 6.58 3.29
N GLU A 132 -8.32 5.41 2.72
CA GLU A 132 -9.68 4.95 2.40
C GLU A 132 -10.56 6.01 1.73
N PHE A 133 -10.09 6.55 0.61
CA PHE A 133 -10.73 7.63 -0.12
C PHE A 133 -12.20 7.38 -0.47
N GLY A 134 -12.62 6.14 -0.67
CA GLY A 134 -14.03 5.79 -0.89
C GLY A 134 -14.97 6.10 0.29
N MET A 135 -14.42 6.40 1.48
CA MET A 135 -15.18 6.78 2.67
C MET A 135 -15.18 8.29 2.93
N LEU A 136 -14.37 9.05 2.19
CA LEU A 136 -14.05 10.45 2.46
C LEU A 136 -14.69 11.40 1.44
N THR A 137 -15.14 12.56 1.92
CA THR A 137 -15.48 13.70 1.05
C THR A 137 -14.21 14.31 0.46
N GLN A 138 -14.34 15.18 -0.54
CA GLN A 138 -13.21 15.86 -1.16
C GLN A 138 -12.38 16.65 -0.13
N GLU A 139 -13.03 17.36 0.79
CA GLU A 139 -12.37 18.11 1.86
C GLU A 139 -11.63 17.19 2.83
N GLU A 140 -12.25 16.07 3.21
CA GLU A 140 -11.64 15.07 4.10
C GLU A 140 -10.43 14.40 3.44
N LYS A 141 -10.46 14.12 2.13
CA LYS A 141 -9.33 13.55 1.37
C LYS A 141 -8.10 14.45 1.46
N VAL A 142 -8.27 15.74 1.16
CA VAL A 142 -7.19 16.74 1.25
C VAL A 142 -6.67 16.83 2.67
N LYS A 143 -7.56 16.96 3.65
CA LYS A 143 -7.19 17.08 5.07
C LYS A 143 -6.39 15.85 5.55
N ALA A 144 -6.83 14.65 5.20
CA ALA A 144 -6.18 13.41 5.60
C ALA A 144 -4.76 13.29 5.01
N ALA A 145 -4.58 13.68 3.75
CA ALA A 145 -3.29 13.73 3.09
C ALA A 145 -2.34 14.74 3.76
N GLU A 146 -2.79 15.99 3.98
CA GLU A 146 -2.01 17.03 4.65
C GLU A 146 -1.54 16.61 6.06
N LEU A 147 -2.47 16.09 6.87
CA LEU A 147 -2.18 15.61 8.23
C LEU A 147 -1.13 14.51 8.20
N SER A 148 -1.24 13.59 7.24
CA SER A 148 -0.31 12.47 7.12
C SER A 148 1.09 12.90 6.68
N ILE A 149 1.19 13.86 5.75
CA ILE A 149 2.48 14.45 5.33
C ILE A 149 3.17 15.10 6.53
N ARG A 150 2.44 15.92 7.31
CA ARG A 150 2.99 16.55 8.54
C ARG A 150 3.46 15.52 9.57
N ALA A 151 2.77 14.39 9.66
CA ALA A 151 3.16 13.28 10.52
C ALA A 151 4.37 12.46 10.00
N GLY A 152 4.87 12.75 8.79
CA GLY A 152 6.12 12.21 8.26
C GLY A 152 5.98 10.88 7.50
N VAL A 153 4.81 10.58 6.94
CA VAL A 153 4.64 9.37 6.11
C VAL A 153 5.44 9.46 4.82
N THR A 154 5.92 8.32 4.32
CA THR A 154 6.67 8.29 3.04
C THR A 154 5.73 8.27 1.83
N TYR A 155 4.64 7.50 1.92
CA TYR A 155 3.64 7.40 0.88
C TYR A 155 2.24 7.71 1.40
N LEU A 156 1.48 8.42 0.58
CA LEU A 156 0.02 8.45 0.65
C LEU A 156 -0.54 7.33 -0.22
N LYS A 157 -1.48 6.57 0.31
CA LYS A 157 -2.17 5.49 -0.40
C LYS A 157 -3.68 5.73 -0.39
N ASN A 158 -4.30 5.71 -1.56
CA ASN A 158 -5.71 6.06 -1.73
C ASN A 158 -6.66 5.09 -1.00
N SER A 159 -6.38 3.78 -1.06
CA SER A 159 -7.32 2.75 -0.63
C SER A 159 -6.58 1.48 -0.22
N SER A 160 -7.12 0.78 0.78
CA SER A 160 -6.72 -0.54 1.20
C SER A 160 -7.12 -1.64 0.21
N GLY A 161 -8.01 -1.33 -0.72
CA GLY A 161 -8.61 -2.28 -1.66
C GLY A 161 -9.71 -3.14 -1.05
N TRP A 162 -10.18 -2.84 0.17
CA TRP A 162 -11.28 -3.59 0.80
C TRP A 162 -12.52 -2.73 1.02
N GLY A 163 -13.68 -3.32 0.75
CA GLY A 163 -14.98 -2.75 1.09
C GLY A 163 -15.17 -1.33 0.55
N LYS A 164 -15.49 -0.38 1.45
CA LYS A 164 -15.74 1.02 1.07
C LYS A 164 -14.47 1.85 0.87
N GLY A 165 -13.27 1.25 0.94
CA GLY A 165 -12.00 1.95 0.70
C GLY A 165 -11.89 2.58 -0.69
N GLY A 166 -12.63 2.02 -1.66
CA GLY A 166 -12.74 2.55 -3.02
C GLY A 166 -11.67 2.01 -3.96
N LYS A 167 -11.80 2.37 -5.24
CA LYS A 167 -10.86 2.01 -6.31
C LYS A 167 -9.81 3.11 -6.47
N ALA A 168 -8.67 2.77 -7.06
CA ALA A 168 -7.76 3.77 -7.60
C ALA A 168 -8.38 4.38 -8.86
N THR A 169 -8.81 5.64 -8.78
CA THR A 169 -9.20 6.41 -9.97
C THR A 169 -8.10 7.41 -10.34
N VAL A 170 -8.09 7.84 -11.60
CA VAL A 170 -7.11 8.83 -12.09
C VAL A 170 -7.24 10.14 -11.30
N GLU A 171 -8.47 10.56 -11.01
CA GLU A 171 -8.79 11.80 -10.29
C GLU A 171 -8.26 11.75 -8.86
N ASP A 172 -8.46 10.63 -8.15
CA ASP A 172 -8.00 10.47 -6.77
C ASP A 172 -6.46 10.43 -6.68
N VAL A 173 -5.80 9.83 -7.68
CA VAL A 173 -4.33 9.79 -7.74
C VAL A 173 -3.75 11.14 -8.11
N GLN A 174 -4.38 11.89 -9.03
CA GLN A 174 -3.99 13.26 -9.35
C GLN A 174 -4.12 14.18 -8.13
N LEU A 175 -5.24 14.08 -7.41
CA LEU A 175 -5.46 14.81 -6.15
C LEU A 175 -4.35 14.51 -5.14
N LEU A 176 -4.05 13.23 -4.91
CA LEU A 176 -2.96 12.86 -4.00
C LEU A 176 -1.62 13.38 -4.47
N LYS A 177 -1.33 13.33 -5.77
CA LYS A 177 -0.07 13.83 -6.32
C LYS A 177 0.07 15.34 -6.15
N GLU A 178 -1.02 16.08 -6.32
CA GLU A 178 -1.08 17.52 -6.10
C GLU A 178 -0.83 17.86 -4.63
N VAL A 179 -1.61 17.26 -3.71
CA VAL A 179 -1.48 17.52 -2.28
C VAL A 179 -0.11 17.07 -1.73
N ALA A 180 0.42 15.97 -2.25
CA ALA A 180 1.74 15.46 -1.83
C ALA A 180 2.88 16.44 -2.14
N ASN A 181 2.76 17.25 -3.20
CA ASN A 181 3.70 18.33 -3.57
C ASN A 181 5.21 18.01 -3.38
N ASN A 182 5.62 16.78 -3.73
CA ASN A 182 6.98 16.23 -3.54
C ASN A 182 7.45 16.04 -2.09
N GLU A 183 6.59 16.27 -1.10
CA GLU A 183 6.82 15.95 0.31
C GLU A 183 6.52 14.48 0.63
N ALA A 184 5.62 13.86 -0.14
CA ALA A 184 5.33 12.43 -0.09
C ALA A 184 5.20 11.81 -1.50
N LEU A 185 5.29 10.49 -1.58
CA LEU A 185 5.01 9.73 -2.80
C LEU A 185 3.58 9.19 -2.79
N VAL A 186 3.08 8.75 -3.94
CA VAL A 186 1.72 8.20 -4.07
C VAL A 186 1.78 6.72 -4.40
N LYS A 187 1.09 5.89 -3.63
CA LYS A 187 0.81 4.49 -3.97
C LYS A 187 -0.66 4.34 -4.30
N ALA A 188 -0.98 3.76 -5.45
CA ALA A 188 -2.35 3.54 -5.87
C ALA A 188 -2.75 2.07 -5.74
N SER A 189 -3.93 1.77 -5.22
CA SER A 189 -4.46 0.41 -5.14
C SER A 189 -5.98 0.36 -5.15
N GLY A 190 -6.50 -0.82 -5.48
CA GLY A 190 -7.92 -1.11 -5.66
C GLY A 190 -8.34 -1.05 -7.12
N GLY A 191 -8.69 -2.20 -7.71
CA GLY A 191 -9.28 -2.27 -9.05
C GLY A 191 -8.32 -2.10 -10.24
N ILE A 192 -7.00 -2.12 -10.04
CA ILE A 192 -6.00 -2.06 -11.13
C ILE A 192 -5.76 -3.50 -11.64
N ARG A 193 -6.32 -3.84 -12.81
CA ARG A 193 -6.46 -5.24 -13.28
C ARG A 193 -5.85 -5.55 -14.65
N ASP A 194 -5.39 -4.53 -15.36
CA ASP A 194 -4.82 -4.65 -16.70
C ASP A 194 -3.73 -3.59 -16.93
N PHE A 195 -2.99 -3.75 -18.03
CA PHE A 195 -1.86 -2.89 -18.36
C PHE A 195 -2.28 -1.44 -18.58
N ASP A 196 -3.37 -1.21 -19.31
CA ASP A 196 -3.84 0.14 -19.64
C ASP A 196 -4.26 0.93 -18.38
N SER A 197 -4.97 0.27 -17.45
CA SER A 197 -5.33 0.88 -16.16
C SER A 197 -4.10 1.16 -15.30
N ALA A 198 -3.10 0.25 -15.28
CA ALA A 198 -1.84 0.49 -14.59
C ALA A 198 -1.11 1.72 -15.15
N VAL A 199 -0.97 1.81 -16.49
CA VAL A 199 -0.33 2.95 -17.17
C VAL A 199 -1.07 4.26 -16.94
N ALA A 200 -2.40 4.24 -16.96
CA ALA A 200 -3.21 5.44 -16.68
C ALA A 200 -2.98 5.96 -15.26
N ILE A 201 -2.96 5.06 -14.27
CA ILE A 201 -2.72 5.41 -12.86
C ILE A 201 -1.28 5.90 -12.63
N LEU A 202 -0.29 5.31 -13.30
CA LEU A 202 1.09 5.79 -13.25
C LEU A 202 1.23 7.20 -13.85
N ASN A 203 0.61 7.43 -15.02
CA ASN A 203 0.57 8.75 -15.66
C ASN A 203 -0.17 9.80 -14.80
N ALA A 204 -1.13 9.37 -13.97
CA ALA A 204 -1.83 10.23 -13.02
C ALA A 204 -0.93 10.72 -11.86
N GLY A 205 0.24 10.11 -11.67
CA GLY A 205 1.22 10.51 -10.65
C GLY A 205 1.54 9.45 -9.59
N ALA A 206 0.97 8.24 -9.71
CA ALA A 206 1.34 7.14 -8.82
C ALA A 206 2.81 6.74 -9.02
N SER A 207 3.52 6.56 -7.91
CA SER A 207 4.89 6.07 -7.88
C SER A 207 4.96 4.54 -7.74
N LEU A 208 3.95 3.95 -7.10
CA LEU A 208 3.80 2.51 -6.88
C LEU A 208 2.33 2.08 -7.07
N LEU A 209 2.14 0.81 -7.43
CA LEU A 209 0.84 0.17 -7.62
C LEU A 209 0.72 -1.02 -6.65
N GLY A 210 -0.37 -1.11 -5.91
CA GLY A 210 -0.73 -2.31 -5.15
C GLY A 210 -1.80 -3.10 -5.88
N THR A 211 -1.52 -4.34 -6.27
CA THR A 211 -2.45 -5.17 -7.04
C THR A 211 -2.22 -6.68 -6.86
N SER A 212 -3.33 -7.43 -6.84
CA SER A 212 -3.37 -8.89 -6.92
C SER A 212 -3.30 -9.41 -8.35
N ALA A 213 -3.36 -8.53 -9.35
CA ALA A 213 -3.36 -8.85 -10.78
C ALA A 213 -1.99 -8.63 -11.44
N GLY A 214 -0.90 -8.60 -10.66
CA GLY A 214 0.45 -8.24 -11.14
C GLY A 214 0.88 -9.05 -12.38
N VAL A 215 0.81 -10.38 -12.30
CA VAL A 215 1.14 -11.29 -13.40
C VAL A 215 0.28 -11.03 -14.65
N LYS A 216 -1.03 -10.82 -14.46
CA LYS A 216 -1.96 -10.49 -15.54
C LYS A 216 -1.63 -9.16 -16.22
N ILE A 217 -1.29 -8.14 -15.43
CA ILE A 217 -0.95 -6.81 -15.94
C ILE A 217 0.28 -6.88 -16.85
N VAL A 218 1.31 -7.65 -16.49
CA VAL A 218 2.59 -7.66 -17.23
C VAL A 218 2.65 -8.72 -18.33
N SER A 219 1.94 -9.84 -18.19
CA SER A 219 1.98 -10.91 -19.19
C SER A 219 0.74 -10.96 -20.11
N GLY A 220 -0.32 -10.22 -19.78
CA GLY A 220 -1.63 -10.32 -20.44
C GLY A 220 -2.39 -11.61 -20.11
N SER A 221 -1.84 -12.48 -19.26
CA SER A 221 -2.38 -13.79 -18.88
C SER A 221 -2.18 -14.08 -17.40
N GLY A 222 -2.85 -15.08 -16.85
CA GLY A 222 -2.73 -15.42 -15.43
C GLY A 222 -3.88 -14.93 -14.56
N GLU A 223 -3.91 -15.44 -13.34
CA GLU A 223 -5.04 -15.30 -12.44
C GLU A 223 -4.94 -14.03 -11.59
N VAL A 224 -6.10 -13.50 -11.21
CA VAL A 224 -6.20 -12.43 -10.23
C VAL A 224 -6.29 -13.09 -8.86
N LEU A 225 -5.28 -12.88 -8.02
CA LEU A 225 -5.16 -13.59 -6.73
C LEU A 225 -6.20 -13.18 -5.68
N SER A 226 -6.89 -12.07 -5.91
CA SER A 226 -7.83 -11.49 -4.95
C SER A 226 -8.76 -10.49 -5.62
N ASP A 227 -10.05 -10.57 -5.31
CA ASP A 227 -11.13 -9.81 -5.94
C ASP A 227 -11.70 -8.67 -5.07
N TYR A 228 -11.10 -8.37 -3.92
CA TYR A 228 -11.64 -7.42 -2.94
C TYR A 228 -11.84 -5.99 -3.49
#